data_AF-A0A850RDY6-F1
#
_entry.id   AF-A0A850RDY6-F1
#
_cell.length_a   1.000
_cell.length_b   1.000
_cell.length_c   1.000
_cell.angle_alpha   90.00
_cell.angle_beta   90.00
_cell.angle_gamma   90.00
#
_symmetry.space_group_name_H-M   'P 1'
#
loop_
_entity.id
_entity.type
_entity.pdbx_description
1 polymer ?
#
loop_
_entity_poly.entity_id
_entity_poly.type
_entity_poly.pdbx_seq_one_letter_code
_entity_poly.pdbx_strand_id
1 'polypeptide(L)' 'MSSSEIIDQLEERIKVEPDFTQRAFYQGLITLLRQQDQRIEQLQGEIDGRLWSHDNW' A
#
# COMPACT_ATOMS: atom_id res chain seq x y z
N MET A 1 4.11 12.38 3.58
CA MET A 1 3.38 11.31 4.29
C MET A 1 3.63 10.01 3.55
N SER A 2 4.16 8.99 4.22
CA SER A 2 4.30 7.64 3.65
C SER A 2 2.97 6.88 3.71
N SER A 3 2.78 5.86 2.87
CA SER A 3 1.60 4.98 2.92
C SER A 3 1.42 4.35 4.31
N SER A 4 2.52 4.02 4.99
CA SER A 4 2.51 3.51 6.37
C SER A 4 1.91 4.50 7.37
N GLU A 5 2.29 5.78 7.31
CA GLU A 5 1.75 6.82 8.19
C GLU A 5 0.24 7.05 7.98
N ILE A 6 -0.25 6.83 6.76
CA ILE A 6 -1.69 6.95 6.44
C ILE A 6 -2.45 5.73 6.97
N ILE A 7 -1.89 4.52 6.81
CA ILE A 7 -2.49 3.28 7.33
C ILE A 7 -2.64 3.37 8.86
N ASP A 8 -1.60 3.83 9.57
CA ASP A 8 -1.64 3.95 11.04
C ASP A 8 -2.75 4.92 11.49
N GLN A 9 -2.91 6.05 10.80
CA GLN A 9 -3.98 7.01 11.09
C GLN A 9 -5.38 6.44 10.82
N LEU A 10 -5.54 5.65 9.76
CA LEU A 10 -6.80 4.97 9.45
C LEU A 10 -7.12 3.89 10.49
N GLU A 11 -6.12 3.14 10.96
CA GLU A 11 -6.29 2.14 12.02
C GLU A 11 -6.70 2.78 13.35
N GLU A 12 -6.12 3.92 13.73
CA GLU A 12 -6.55 4.68 14.91
C GLU A 12 -7.98 5.24 14.75
N ARG A 13 -8.33 5.72 13.55
CA ARG A 13 -9.70 6.18 13.26
C ARG A 13 -10.73 5.07 13.39
N ILE A 14 -10.43 3.87 12.88
CA ILE A 14 -11.33 2.70 12.96
C ILE A 14 -11.67 2.35 14.41
N LYS A 15 -10.74 2.51 15.35
CA LYS A 15 -10.96 2.19 16.77
C LYS A 15 -12.01 3.08 17.43
N VAL A 16 -12.13 4.33 16.98
CA VAL A 16 -13.02 5.33 17.59
C VAL A 16 -14.27 5.61 16.75
N GLU A 17 -14.36 5.07 15.54
CA GLU A 17 -15.48 5.30 14.61
C GLU A 17 -16.68 4.39 14.96
N PRO A 18 -17.81 4.96 15.43
CA PRO A 18 -19.00 4.17 15.75
C PRO A 18 -19.73 3.67 14.50
N ASP A 19 -19.64 4.37 13.37
CA ASP A 19 -20.35 3.98 12.14
C ASP A 19 -19.69 2.79 11.47
N PHE A 20 -20.46 1.71 11.28
CA PHE A 20 -19.96 0.50 10.65
C PHE A 20 -19.54 0.73 9.19
N THR A 21 -20.28 1.54 8.44
CA THR A 21 -20.00 1.79 7.03
C THR A 21 -18.68 2.54 6.88
N GLN A 22 -18.42 3.52 7.74
CA GLN A 22 -17.15 4.26 7.76
C GLN A 22 -15.97 3.36 8.13
N ARG A 23 -16.13 2.49 9.14
CA ARG A 23 -15.09 1.51 9.48
C ARG A 23 -14.78 0.57 8.31
N ALA A 24 -15.81 0.04 7.65
CA ALA A 24 -15.64 -0.83 6.49
C ALA A 24 -14.96 -0.11 5.32
N PHE A 25 -15.31 1.16 5.09
CA PHE A 25 -14.65 2.00 4.10
C PHE A 25 -13.15 2.18 4.41
N TYR A 26 -12.80 2.53 5.65
CA TYR A 26 -11.39 2.67 6.05
C TYR A 26 -10.61 1.36 5.94
N GLN A 27 -11.22 0.23 6.30
CA GLN A 27 -10.61 -1.08 6.11
C GLN A 27 -10.31 -1.37 4.62
N GLY A 28 -11.27 -1.09 3.74
CA GLY A 28 -11.07 -1.23 2.29
C GLY A 28 -9.97 -0.31 1.76
N LEU A 29 -9.89 0.92 2.27
CA LEU A 29 -8.83 1.86 1.91
C LEU A 29 -7.44 1.36 2.35
N ILE A 30 -7.32 0.80 3.57
CA ILE A 30 -6.06 0.18 4.04
C ILE A 30 -5.66 -0.98 3.11
N THR A 31 -6.61 -1.84 2.73
CA THR A 31 -6.34 -2.94 1.80
C THR A 31 -5.82 -2.43 0.46
N LEU A 32 -6.43 -1.38 -0.10
CA LEU A 32 -6.00 -0.77 -1.35
C LEU A 32 -4.57 -0.21 -1.24
N LEU A 33 -4.27 0.53 -0.16
CA LEU A 33 -2.95 1.12 0.05
C LEU A 33 -1.85 0.04 0.12
N ARG A 34 -2.08 -1.04 0.86
CA ARG A 34 -1.14 -2.17 0.94
C ARG A 34 -0.89 -2.81 -0.42
N GLN A 35 -1.93 -2.97 -1.23
CA GLN A 35 -1.79 -3.50 -2.60
C GLN A 35 -0.99 -2.56 -3.51
N GLN A 36 -1.17 -1.25 -3.36
CA GLN A 36 -0.42 -0.26 -4.13
C GLN A 36 1.06 -0.26 -3.75
N ASP A 37 1.37 -0.33 -2.45
CA ASP A 37 2.77 -0.42 -1.98
C ASP A 37 3.46 -1.68 -2.53
N GLN A 38 2.77 -2.83 -2.46
CA GLN A 38 3.28 -4.09 -3.02
C GLN A 38 3.55 -3.98 -4.53
N ARG A 39 2.65 -3.34 -5.30
CA ARG A 39 2.83 -3.14 -6.73
C ARG A 39 4.03 -2.24 -7.03
N ILE A 40 4.25 -1.21 -6.23
CA ILE A 40 5.41 -0.32 -6.39
C ILE A 40 6.71 -1.10 -6.15
N GLU A 41 6.77 -1.91 -5.09
CA GLU A 41 7.93 -2.76 -4.80
C GLU A 41 8.21 -3.76 -5.95
N GLN A 42 7.16 -4.41 -6.46
CA GLN A 42 7.28 -5.34 -7.59
C GLN A 42 7.78 -4.65 -8.85
N LEU A 43 7.24 -3.47 -9.19
CA LEU A 43 7.66 -2.70 -10.35
C LEU A 43 9.10 -2.23 -10.23
N GLN A 44 9.55 -1.84 -9.04
CA GLN A 44 10.95 -1.50 -8.78
C GLN A 44 11.86 -2.72 -9.02
N GLY A 45 11.49 -3.88 -8.48
CA GLY A 45 12.22 -5.13 -8.71
C GLY A 45 12.25 -5.57 -10.18
N GLU A 46 11.17 -5.37 -10.93
CA GLU A 46 11.14 -5.64 -12.38
C GLU A 46 12.05 -4.69 -13.17
N ILE A 47 12.04 -3.40 -12.83
CA ILE A 47 12.92 -2.41 -13.46
C ILE A 47 14.39 -2.78 -13.19
N ASP A 48 14.74 -3.07 -11.94
CA ASP A 48 16.10 -3.48 -11.57
C ASP A 48 16.51 -4.80 -12.24
N GLY A 49 15.63 -5.81 -12.25
CA GLY A 49 15.89 -7.09 -12.91
C GLY A 49 16.08 -6.96 -14.43
N ARG A 50 15.36 -6.05 -15.09
CA ARG A 50 15.57 -5.74 -16.51
C ARG A 50 16.88 -4.98 -16.74
N LEU A 51 17.26 -4.06 -15.86
CA LEU A 51 18.54 -3.35 -15.93
C LEU A 51 19.74 -4.27 -15.75
N TRP A 52 19.60 -5.32 -14.93
CA TRP A 52 20.65 -6.32 -14.69
C TRP A 52 20.56 -7.53 -15.63
N SER A 53 19.62 -7.52 -16.60
CA SER A 53 19.57 -8.57 -17.63
C SER A 53 20.80 -8.45 -18.52
N HIS A 54 21.69 -9.43 -18.36
CA HIS A 54 22.99 -9.56 -19.02
C HIS A 54 22.91 -9.74 -20.56
N ASP A 55 21.74 -9.62 -21.18
CA ASP A 55 21.56 -9.79 -22.63
C ASP A 55 21.97 -8.55 -23.46
N ASN A 56 22.45 -7.48 -22.82
CA ASN A 56 22.87 -6.23 -23.45
C ASN A 56 24.37 -5.87 -23.24
N TRP A 57 25.23 -6.81 -22.83
CA TRP A 57 26.70 -6.62 -22.84
C TRP A 57 27.42 -7.70 -23.65
#